data_AF-A0A956WLN1-F1
#
_entry.id   AF-A0A956WLN1-F1
#
_cell.length_a   1.000
_cell.length_b   1.000
_cell.length_c   1.000
_cell.angle_alpha   90.00
_cell.angle_beta   90.00
_cell.angle_gamma   90.00
#
_symmetry.space_group_name_H-M   'P 1'
#
loop_
_entity.id
_entity.type
_entity.pdbx_description
1 polymer ?
#
loop_
_entity_poly.entity_id
_entity_poly.type
_entity_poly.pdbx_seq_one_letter_code
_entity_poly.pdbx_strand_id
1 'polypeptide(L)'
;DPNELTEGLIAEWLADSAALNALPATHYPRATQEVGPIIAMVEGLIERGHAYEVDGDVYFRVRSFPGYGKLSHRDIDDLLSGARIEVDERKADPLDFALWKAAKPGEPSWASPWGPGRPGPHIECSAMSSTYLDGQVDIHGGGPDLIFPH
;
A
#
# COMPACT_ATOMS: atom_id res chain seq x y z
N ASP A 1 1.67 5.06 23.52
CA ASP A 1 2.26 4.10 22.56
C ASP A 1 1.36 4.08 21.32
N PRO A 2 1.88 4.16 20.07
CA PRO A 2 1.05 4.02 18.87
C PRO A 2 0.11 2.81 18.92
N ASN A 3 0.54 1.67 19.48
CA ASN A 3 -0.32 0.48 19.58
C ASN A 3 -1.53 0.73 20.49
N GLU A 4 -1.31 1.27 21.69
CA GLU A 4 -2.37 1.58 22.64
C GLU A 4 -3.41 2.56 22.07
N LEU A 5 -2.94 3.58 21.35
CA LEU A 5 -3.82 4.51 20.65
C LEU A 5 -4.65 3.79 19.58
N THR A 6 -4.02 2.95 18.75
CA THR A 6 -4.73 2.24 17.69
C THR A 6 -5.74 1.23 18.23
N GLU A 7 -5.46 0.54 19.34
CA GLU A 7 -6.44 -0.38 19.95
C GLU A 7 -7.69 0.36 20.45
N GLY A 8 -7.51 1.52 21.09
CA GLY A 8 -8.61 2.36 21.53
C GLY A 8 -9.49 2.82 20.36
N LEU A 9 -8.87 3.33 19.30
CA LEU A 9 -9.59 3.79 18.10
C LEU A 9 -10.30 2.65 17.36
N ILE A 10 -9.69 1.47 17.29
CA ILE A 10 -10.32 0.28 16.71
C ILE A 10 -11.55 -0.13 17.52
N ALA A 11 -11.45 -0.12 18.86
CA ALA A 11 -12.57 -0.46 19.73
C ALA A 11 -13.73 0.54 19.59
N GLU A 12 -13.43 1.85 19.52
CA GLU A 12 -14.43 2.90 19.28
C GLU A 12 -15.10 2.74 17.92
N TRP A 13 -14.32 2.53 16.86
CA TRP A 13 -14.86 2.32 15.50
C TRP A 13 -15.78 1.10 15.40
N LEU A 14 -15.41 0.00 16.07
CA LEU A 14 -16.25 -1.21 16.13
C LEU A 14 -17.56 -0.95 16.88
N ALA A 15 -17.51 -0.20 17.99
CA ALA A 15 -18.69 0.16 18.76
C ALA A 15 -19.65 1.04 17.95
N ASP A 16 -19.13 2.05 17.26
CA ASP A 16 -19.92 2.96 16.42
C ASP A 16 -20.53 2.21 15.21
N SER A 17 -19.76 1.33 14.56
CA SER A 17 -20.24 0.50 13.46
C SER A 17 -21.39 -0.41 13.89
N ALA A 18 -21.28 -1.02 15.07
CA ALA A 18 -22.35 -1.84 15.65
C ALA A 18 -23.58 -1.00 16.01
N ALA A 19 -23.41 0.21 16.55
CA ALA A 19 -24.51 1.12 16.86
C ALA A 19 -25.28 1.57 15.60
N LEU A 20 -24.60 1.64 14.45
CA LEU A 20 -25.21 1.89 13.14
C LEU A 20 -25.83 0.63 12.49
N ASN A 21 -25.83 -0.51 13.19
CA ASN A 21 -26.30 -1.80 12.69
C ASN A 21 -25.59 -2.25 11.41
N ALA A 22 -24.32 -1.85 11.24
CA ALA A 22 -23.46 -2.38 10.18
C ALA A 22 -23.09 -3.83 10.49
N LEU A 23 -23.17 -4.71 9.49
CA LEU A 23 -22.72 -6.08 9.64
C LEU A 23 -21.20 -6.12 9.80
N PRO A 24 -20.66 -6.96 10.72
CA PRO A 24 -19.23 -7.11 10.84
C PRO A 24 -18.64 -7.76 9.59
N ALA A 25 -17.43 -7.35 9.23
CA ALA A 25 -16.64 -8.02 8.20
C ALA A 25 -16.21 -9.41 8.67
N THR A 26 -16.05 -10.35 7.74
CA THR A 26 -15.53 -11.69 8.03
C THR A 26 -14.09 -11.63 8.55
N HIS A 27 -13.30 -10.69 8.04
CA HIS A 27 -11.91 -10.47 8.42
C HIS A 27 -11.65 -8.98 8.64
N TYR A 28 -10.85 -8.68 9.66
CA TYR A 28 -10.34 -7.34 9.98
C TYR A 28 -8.81 -7.38 9.99
N PRO A 29 -8.15 -7.59 8.84
CA PRO A 29 -6.71 -7.69 8.79
C PRO A 29 -6.05 -6.36 9.17
N ARG A 30 -4.87 -6.44 9.79
CA ARG A 30 -4.10 -5.28 10.23
C ARG A 30 -2.77 -5.26 9.48
N ALA A 31 -2.42 -4.16 8.83
CA ALA A 31 -1.17 -4.04 8.08
C ALA A 31 0.07 -4.44 8.90
N THR A 32 0.08 -4.11 10.20
CA THR A 32 1.16 -4.46 11.14
C THR A 32 1.31 -5.95 11.40
N GLN A 33 0.27 -6.75 11.12
CA GLN A 33 0.24 -8.21 11.27
C GLN A 33 0.46 -8.94 9.93
N GLU A 34 0.42 -8.21 8.80
CA GLU A 34 0.43 -8.76 7.45
C GLU A 34 1.74 -8.42 6.70
N VAL A 35 2.80 -8.11 7.43
CA VAL A 35 4.09 -7.70 6.87
C VAL A 35 4.76 -8.82 6.06
N GLY A 36 4.59 -10.08 6.47
CA GLY A 36 5.12 -11.23 5.73
C GLY A 36 4.55 -11.32 4.30
N PRO A 37 3.21 -11.41 4.14
CA PRO A 37 2.56 -11.33 2.82
C PRO A 37 2.92 -10.10 2.00
N ILE A 38 3.05 -8.93 2.64
CA ILE A 38 3.49 -7.69 1.98
C ILE A 38 4.89 -7.86 1.38
N ILE A 39 5.86 -8.32 2.18
CA ILE A 39 7.24 -8.54 1.72
C ILE A 39 7.25 -9.52 0.54
N ALA A 40 6.54 -10.66 0.65
CA ALA A 40 6.46 -11.65 -0.41
C ALA A 40 5.87 -11.08 -1.71
N MET A 41 4.84 -10.23 -1.62
CA MET A 41 4.27 -9.57 -2.80
C MET A 41 5.28 -8.61 -3.45
N VAL A 42 6.02 -7.85 -2.65
CA VAL A 42 7.05 -6.93 -3.14
C VAL A 42 8.20 -7.69 -3.80
N GLU A 43 8.71 -8.78 -3.20
CA GLU A 43 9.71 -9.66 -3.81
C GLU A 43 9.23 -10.16 -5.18
N GLY A 44 8.01 -10.67 -5.27
CA GLY A 44 7.45 -11.13 -6.55
C GLY A 44 7.30 -10.00 -7.59
N LEU A 45 7.05 -8.75 -7.17
CA LEU A 45 7.04 -7.60 -8.09
C LEU A 45 8.46 -7.26 -8.59
N ILE A 46 9.48 -7.36 -7.74
CA ILE A 46 10.88 -7.17 -8.13
C ILE A 46 11.29 -8.26 -9.13
N GLU A 47 11.01 -9.53 -8.84
CA GLU A 47 11.34 -10.67 -9.71
C GLU A 47 10.74 -10.54 -11.11
N ARG A 48 9.53 -9.97 -11.21
CA ARG A 48 8.83 -9.74 -12.49
C ARG A 48 9.26 -8.44 -13.19
N GLY A 49 10.17 -7.65 -12.62
CA GLY A 49 10.65 -6.39 -13.20
C GLY A 49 9.67 -5.21 -13.04
N HIS A 50 8.69 -5.32 -12.14
CA HIS A 50 7.72 -4.28 -11.83
C HIS A 50 8.09 -3.41 -10.64
N ALA A 51 9.14 -3.77 -9.90
CA ALA A 51 9.66 -2.97 -8.79
C ALA A 51 11.19 -2.95 -8.81
N TYR A 52 11.76 -2.00 -8.08
CA TYR A 52 13.21 -1.88 -7.89
C TYR A 52 13.53 -1.31 -6.51
N GLU A 53 14.65 -1.73 -5.96
CA GLU A 53 15.18 -1.24 -4.69
C GLU A 53 16.18 -0.10 -4.92
N VAL A 54 16.21 0.86 -3.98
CA VAL A 54 17.23 1.91 -3.89
C VAL A 54 17.38 2.38 -2.44
N ASP A 55 18.57 2.19 -1.88
CA ASP A 55 18.94 2.58 -0.51
C ASP A 55 17.94 2.08 0.57
N GLY A 56 17.46 0.85 0.43
CA GLY A 56 16.50 0.19 1.31
C GLY A 56 15.02 0.56 1.08
N ASP A 57 14.73 1.55 0.23
CA ASP A 57 13.38 1.79 -0.26
C ASP A 57 13.08 0.86 -1.46
N VAL A 58 11.84 0.43 -1.62
CA VAL A 58 11.39 -0.28 -2.82
C VAL A 58 10.27 0.49 -3.49
N TYR A 59 10.41 0.73 -4.78
CA TYR A 59 9.44 1.47 -5.59
C TYR A 59 8.82 0.58 -6.66
N PHE A 60 7.53 0.79 -6.93
CA PHE A 60 6.84 0.24 -8.09
C PHE A 60 7.17 1.08 -9.33
N ARG A 61 7.58 0.42 -10.40
CA ARG A 61 7.86 1.05 -11.70
C ARG A 61 6.56 1.23 -12.46
N VAL A 62 5.95 2.42 -12.40
CA VAL A 62 4.64 2.70 -13.04
C VAL A 62 4.66 2.37 -14.53
N ARG A 63 5.72 2.80 -15.23
CA ARG A 63 5.86 2.56 -16.68
C ARG A 63 6.09 1.09 -17.07
N SER A 64 6.36 0.20 -16.11
CA SER A 64 6.43 -1.24 -16.39
C SER A 64 5.07 -1.90 -16.59
N PHE A 65 3.98 -1.22 -16.22
CA PHE A 65 2.62 -1.72 -16.33
C PHE A 65 1.80 -0.84 -17.30
N PRO A 66 1.63 -1.26 -18.57
CA PRO A 66 0.94 -0.46 -19.58
C PRO A 66 -0.52 -0.12 -19.25
N GLY A 67 -1.16 -0.86 -18.33
CA GLY A 67 -2.55 -0.64 -17.92
C GLY A 67 -2.72 0.36 -16.77
N TYR A 68 -1.65 1.01 -16.30
CA TYR A 68 -1.73 1.95 -15.19
C TYR A 68 -2.64 3.15 -15.55
N GLY A 69 -3.48 3.58 -14.61
CA GLY A 69 -4.48 4.64 -14.84
C GLY A 69 -5.83 4.17 -15.42
N LYS A 70 -5.98 2.88 -15.77
CA LYS A 70 -7.21 2.33 -16.35
C LYS A 70 -8.46 2.56 -15.49
N LEU A 71 -8.35 2.45 -14.16
CA LEU A 71 -9.48 2.65 -13.24
C LEU A 71 -9.91 4.13 -13.14
N SER A 72 -8.94 5.04 -13.10
CA SER A 72 -9.18 6.47 -12.95
C SER A 72 -9.43 7.20 -14.28
N HIS A 73 -9.30 6.48 -15.41
CA HIS A 73 -9.35 7.03 -16.76
C HIS A 73 -8.33 8.16 -16.99
N ARG A 74 -7.17 8.09 -16.33
CA ARG A 74 -6.08 9.06 -16.47
C ARG A 74 -4.99 8.49 -17.35
N ASP A 75 -4.47 9.31 -18.27
CA ASP A 75 -3.25 9.00 -18.98
C ASP A 75 -2.04 9.20 -18.05
N ILE A 76 -1.08 8.28 -18.12
CA ILE A 76 0.16 8.32 -17.34
C ILE A 76 0.91 9.63 -17.61
N ASP A 77 0.95 10.08 -18.86
CA ASP A 77 1.70 11.27 -19.23
C ASP A 77 0.99 12.56 -18.76
N ASP A 78 -0.34 12.54 -18.63
CA ASP A 78 -1.11 13.65 -18.06
C ASP A 78 -0.90 13.78 -16.54
N LEU A 79 -0.60 12.68 -15.84
CA LEU A 79 -0.35 12.69 -14.39
C LEU A 79 0.89 13.52 -14.01
N LEU A 80 1.90 13.56 -14.87
CA LEU A 80 3.12 14.36 -14.66
C LEU A 80 2.84 15.87 -14.65
N SER A 81 1.84 16.33 -15.40
CA SER A 81 1.55 17.75 -15.59
C SER A 81 0.79 18.39 -14.42
N GLY A 82 0.04 17.60 -13.66
CA GLY A 82 -0.88 18.08 -12.63
C GLY A 82 -0.46 17.84 -11.18
N ALA A 83 0.53 16.99 -10.93
CA ALA A 83 0.90 16.61 -9.57
C ALA A 83 2.07 17.47 -9.04
N ARG A 84 1.90 18.01 -7.82
CA ARG A 84 3.04 18.46 -6.99
C ARG A 84 3.81 17.23 -6.53
N ILE A 85 4.53 16.58 -7.44
CA ILE A 85 5.34 15.41 -7.14
C ILE A 85 6.57 15.93 -6.40
N GLU A 86 6.73 15.51 -5.15
CA GLU A 86 7.99 15.68 -4.45
C GLU A 86 9.04 14.85 -5.19
N VAL A 87 10.01 15.53 -5.78
CA VAL A 87 11.02 14.89 -6.63
C VAL A 87 12.04 14.23 -5.71
N ASP A 88 11.83 12.94 -5.40
CA ASP A 88 12.91 12.09 -4.91
C ASP A 88 13.76 11.69 -6.12
N GLU A 89 14.93 12.33 -6.26
CA GLU A 89 15.87 12.13 -7.39
C GLU A 89 16.38 10.69 -7.52
N ARG A 90 16.21 9.87 -6.48
CA ARG A 90 16.59 8.45 -6.49
C ARG A 90 15.58 7.58 -7.27
N LYS A 91 14.38 8.09 -7.53
CA LYS A 91 13.37 7.36 -8.30
C LYS A 91 13.75 7.32 -9.78
N ALA A 92 13.52 6.18 -10.42
CA ALA A 92 13.73 6.03 -11.85
C ALA A 92 12.72 6.85 -12.66
N ASP A 93 11.48 6.97 -12.16
CA ASP A 93 10.46 7.86 -12.70
C ASP A 93 9.74 8.62 -11.57
N PRO A 94 9.44 9.92 -11.71
CA PRO A 94 8.69 10.70 -10.72
C PRO A 94 7.29 10.13 -10.40
N LEU A 95 6.70 9.29 -11.24
CA LEU A 95 5.42 8.61 -10.96
C LEU A 95 5.57 7.38 -10.06
N ASP A 96 6.76 6.81 -9.94
CA ASP A 96 6.99 5.58 -9.19
C ASP A 96 6.63 5.77 -7.71
N PHE A 97 5.90 4.83 -7.11
CA PHE A 97 5.44 4.98 -5.73
C PHE A 97 6.05 3.91 -4.83
N ALA A 98 6.17 4.22 -3.54
CA ALA A 98 6.81 3.33 -2.60
C ALA A 98 5.93 2.12 -2.29
N LEU A 99 6.52 0.94 -2.44
CA LEU A 99 6.03 -0.33 -1.93
C LEU A 99 6.58 -0.61 -0.53
N TRP A 100 7.83 -0.21 -0.29
CA TRP A 100 8.52 -0.33 1.00
C TRP A 100 9.35 0.91 1.26
N LYS A 101 9.38 1.38 2.50
CA LYS A 101 10.21 2.52 2.92
C LYS A 101 11.19 2.09 3.99
N ALA A 102 12.46 2.40 3.78
CA ALA A 102 13.49 2.24 4.80
C ALA A 102 13.13 3.05 6.05
N ALA A 103 13.34 2.45 7.22
CA ALA A 103 12.95 3.08 8.48
C ALA A 103 13.92 4.21 8.85
N LYS A 104 13.38 5.35 9.27
CA LYS A 104 14.18 6.40 9.91
C LYS A 104 14.43 6.07 11.39
N PRO A 105 15.49 6.62 12.01
CA PRO A 105 15.75 6.40 13.43
C PRO A 105 14.53 6.75 14.30
N GLY A 106 14.07 5.78 15.10
CA GLY A 106 12.92 5.93 15.99
C GLY A 106 11.56 5.64 15.37
N GLU A 107 11.48 5.31 14.07
CA GLU A 107 10.24 4.83 13.45
C GLU A 107 10.00 3.34 13.76
N PRO A 108 8.73 2.91 13.92
CA PRO A 108 8.38 1.49 13.90
C PRO A 108 8.86 0.84 12.60
N SER A 109 9.45 -0.35 12.71
CA SER A 109 10.02 -1.05 11.56
C SER A 109 9.97 -2.57 11.71
N TRP A 110 10.00 -3.24 10.57
CA TRP A 110 10.07 -4.68 10.43
C TRP A 110 11.28 -5.06 9.61
N ALA A 111 11.84 -6.24 9.89
CA ALA A 111 12.93 -6.79 9.10
C ALA A 111 12.44 -7.19 7.70
N SER A 112 13.25 -6.89 6.68
CA SER A 112 12.99 -7.28 5.30
C SER A 112 14.31 -7.56 4.57
N PRO A 113 14.27 -8.17 3.36
CA PRO A 113 15.47 -8.35 2.52
C PRO A 113 16.18 -7.03 2.17
N TRP A 114 15.47 -5.90 2.22
CA TRP A 114 15.99 -4.56 1.91
C TRP A 114 16.39 -3.78 3.17
N GLY A 115 16.47 -4.46 4.33
CA GLY A 115 16.76 -3.85 5.62
C GLY A 115 15.49 -3.49 6.43
N PRO A 116 15.66 -2.88 7.61
CA PRO A 116 14.53 -2.49 8.44
C PRO A 116 13.72 -1.38 7.77
N GLY A 117 12.40 -1.57 7.70
CA GLY A 117 11.51 -0.62 7.04
C GLY A 117 10.05 -0.84 7.36
N ARG A 118 9.19 -0.25 6.55
CA ARG A 118 7.73 -0.34 6.69
C ARG A 118 7.04 -0.37 5.32
N PRO A 119 5.83 -0.95 5.24
CA PRO A 119 5.04 -0.95 4.01
C PRO A 119 4.74 0.46 3.49
N GLY A 120 4.57 0.57 2.17
CA GLY A 120 3.92 1.70 1.53
C GLY A 120 2.38 1.56 1.57
N PRO A 121 1.63 2.66 1.50
CA PRO A 121 0.18 2.66 1.76
C PRO A 121 -0.63 1.84 0.74
N HIS A 122 -0.14 1.66 -0.49
CA HIS A 122 -0.86 0.94 -1.56
C HIS A 122 -0.69 -0.58 -1.48
N ILE A 123 0.49 -1.05 -1.05
CA ILE A 123 0.82 -2.47 -1.07
C ILE A 123 0.10 -3.24 0.04
N GLU A 124 -0.26 -2.55 1.14
CA GLU A 124 -0.97 -3.13 2.27
C GLU A 124 -2.31 -3.74 1.81
N CYS A 125 -3.16 -2.95 1.17
CA CYS A 125 -4.47 -3.40 0.68
C CYS A 125 -4.34 -4.49 -0.39
N SER A 126 -3.33 -4.39 -1.27
CA SER A 126 -3.08 -5.40 -2.31
C SER A 126 -2.69 -6.75 -1.71
N ALA A 127 -1.77 -6.75 -0.74
CA ALA A 127 -1.34 -7.98 -0.06
C ALA A 127 -2.46 -8.59 0.78
N MET A 128 -3.15 -7.78 1.59
CA MET A 128 -4.23 -8.27 2.45
C MET A 128 -5.40 -8.82 1.61
N SER A 129 -5.86 -8.10 0.60
CA SER A 129 -6.95 -8.60 -0.26
C SER A 129 -6.56 -9.89 -0.97
N SER A 130 -5.33 -10.01 -1.48
CA SER A 130 -4.85 -11.25 -2.10
C SER A 130 -4.80 -12.43 -1.13
N THR A 131 -4.40 -12.20 0.13
CA THR A 131 -4.30 -13.26 1.16
C THR A 131 -5.67 -13.79 1.58
N TYR A 132 -6.66 -12.91 1.78
CA TYR A 132 -7.97 -13.30 2.32
C TYR A 132 -9.01 -13.63 1.23
N LEU A 133 -8.77 -13.25 -0.03
CA LEU A 133 -9.69 -13.45 -1.15
C LEU A 133 -9.08 -14.31 -2.28
N ASP A 134 -8.00 -15.05 -1.99
CA ASP A 134 -7.33 -15.97 -2.94
C ASP A 134 -6.95 -15.31 -4.28
N GLY A 135 -6.59 -14.02 -4.23
CA GLY A 135 -6.17 -13.25 -5.41
C GLY A 135 -7.29 -12.88 -6.39
N GLN A 136 -8.55 -13.23 -6.11
CA GLN A 136 -9.70 -12.85 -6.94
C GLN A 136 -10.70 -12.00 -6.14
N VAL A 137 -11.04 -10.84 -6.68
CA VAL A 137 -11.96 -9.90 -6.03
C VAL A 137 -13.13 -9.61 -6.97
N ASP A 138 -14.34 -9.97 -6.55
CA ASP A 138 -15.56 -9.66 -7.31
C ASP A 138 -15.94 -8.17 -7.18
N ILE A 139 -15.84 -7.63 -5.96
CA ILE A 139 -16.15 -6.23 -5.64
C ILE A 139 -15.03 -5.67 -4.78
N HIS A 140 -14.34 -4.64 -5.30
CA HIS A 140 -13.35 -3.85 -4.57
C HIS A 140 -13.95 -2.44 -4.34
N GLY A 141 -14.26 -2.11 -3.09
CA GLY A 141 -14.98 -0.89 -2.72
C GLY A 141 -14.14 0.14 -1.97
N GLY A 142 -14.61 1.38 -1.91
CA GLY A 142 -13.95 2.49 -1.23
C GLY A 142 -14.63 3.83 -1.51
N GLY A 143 -14.12 4.90 -0.89
CA GLY A 143 -14.52 6.28 -1.21
C GLY A 143 -14.04 6.72 -2.60
N PRO A 144 -14.66 7.74 -3.23
CA PRO A 144 -14.26 8.23 -4.54
C PRO A 144 -12.86 8.87 -4.56
N ASP A 145 -12.39 9.32 -3.41
CA ASP A 145 -11.02 9.80 -3.18
C ASP A 145 -9.97 8.70 -3.35
N LEU A 146 -10.35 7.43 -3.19
CA LEU A 146 -9.46 6.28 -3.37
C LEU A 146 -9.31 5.83 -4.83
N ILE A 147 -10.06 6.42 -5.78
CA ILE A 147 -9.94 6.05 -7.21
C ILE A 147 -8.52 6.28 -7.75
N PHE A 148 -7.82 7.30 -7.22
CA PHE A 148 -6.43 7.57 -7.52
C PHE A 148 -5.80 8.46 -6.44
N PRO A 149 -4.57 8.18 -5.96
CA PRO A 149 -3.65 7.14 -6.43
C PRO A 149 -3.71 5.83 -5.64
N HIS A 150 -4.67 5.65 -4.72
CA HIS A 150 -4.71 4.47 -3.85
C HIS A 150 -4.76 3.18 -4.67
#